data_AF-A0A7W9BSP2-F1
#
_entry.id   AF-A0A7W9BSP2-F1
#
_cell.length_a   1.000
_cell.length_b   1.000
_cell.length_c   1.000
_cell.angle_alpha   90.00
_cell.angle_beta   90.00
_cell.angle_gamma   90.00
#
_symmetry.space_group_name_H-M   'P 1'
#
loop_
_entity.id
_entity.type
_entity.pdbx_description
1 polymer ?
#
loop_
_entity_poly.entity_id
_entity_poly.type
_entity_poly.pdbx_seq_one_letter_code
_entity_poly.pdbx_strand_id
1 'polypeptide(L)'
;MTNMINIWEAIKAVIVPSGAAERSLIHVHGGMMVFVFAVLCVPGRLRSVWPPVIVTLLVLVNELFDLSHHWPMVPAWLWRDSGKDVLHTIVWPWVIWIVATQSGRRAA
;
A
#
# COMPACT_ATOMS: atom_id res chain seq x y z
N MET A 1 -1.21 12.31 -20.11
CA MET A 1 -0.98 11.32 -19.03
C MET A 1 0.47 11.31 -18.54
N THR A 2 1.46 11.42 -19.44
CA THR A 2 2.90 11.43 -19.11
C THR A 2 3.31 12.47 -18.07
N ASN A 3 2.73 13.68 -18.10
CA ASN A 3 3.08 14.74 -17.13
C ASN A 3 2.70 14.37 -15.67
N MET A 4 1.54 13.74 -15.46
CA MET A 4 1.07 13.36 -14.12
C MET A 4 1.90 12.22 -13.52
N ILE A 5 2.23 11.22 -14.33
CA ILE A 5 3.09 10.10 -13.91
C ILE A 5 4.48 10.63 -13.55
N ASN A 6 5.06 11.51 -14.36
CA ASN A 6 6.38 12.08 -14.07
C ASN A 6 6.40 12.93 -12.79
N ILE A 7 5.33 13.71 -12.53
CA ILE A 7 5.20 14.47 -11.27
C ILE A 7 5.08 13.51 -10.09
N TRP A 8 4.29 12.44 -10.22
CA TRP A 8 4.14 11.42 -9.18
C TRP A 8 5.48 10.76 -8.84
N GLU A 9 6.23 10.32 -9.85
CA GLU A 9 7.55 9.73 -9.67
C GLU A 9 8.57 10.71 -9.05
N ALA A 10 8.51 11.98 -9.42
CA ALA A 10 9.37 13.00 -8.82
C ALA A 10 9.11 13.20 -7.32
N ILE A 11 7.83 13.21 -6.91
CA ILE A 11 7.45 13.28 -5.49
C ILE A 11 7.90 12.02 -4.75
N LYS A 12 7.65 10.86 -5.36
CA LYS A 12 8.00 9.55 -4.79
C LYS A 12 9.51 9.44 -4.55
N ALA A 13 10.34 9.91 -5.48
CA ALA A 13 11.79 9.87 -5.39
C ALA A 13 12.37 10.68 -4.20
N VAL A 14 11.62 11.65 -3.65
CA VAL A 14 12.01 12.40 -2.45
C VAL A 14 11.79 11.58 -1.17
N ILE A 15 10.80 10.69 -1.19
CA ILE A 15 10.30 9.99 -0.01
C ILE A 15 10.86 8.57 0.05
N VAL A 16 10.95 7.89 -1.09
CA VAL A 16 11.34 6.48 -1.19
C VAL A 16 12.86 6.36 -1.37
N PRO A 17 13.58 5.76 -0.41
CA PRO A 17 15.01 5.57 -0.51
C PRO A 17 15.37 4.59 -1.64
N SER A 18 16.56 4.75 -2.23
CA SER A 18 17.03 3.90 -3.33
C SER A 18 17.47 2.50 -2.91
N GLY A 19 17.60 2.24 -1.60
CA GLY A 19 18.00 0.94 -1.06
C GLY A 19 16.81 -0.01 -0.90
N ALA A 20 17.02 -1.29 -1.21
CA ALA A 20 15.94 -2.29 -1.25
C ALA A 20 15.32 -2.56 0.14
N ALA A 21 16.12 -2.48 1.21
CA ALA A 21 15.65 -2.73 2.57
C ALA A 21 14.83 -1.54 3.10
N GLU A 22 15.33 -0.34 2.87
CA GLU A 22 14.71 0.93 3.25
C GLU A 22 13.40 1.15 2.50
N ARG A 23 13.38 0.80 1.20
CA ARG A 23 12.15 0.78 0.40
C ARG A 23 11.13 -0.22 0.96
N SER A 24 11.55 -1.43 1.32
CA SER A 24 10.64 -2.39 1.95
C SER A 24 10.05 -1.84 3.26
N LEU A 25 10.85 -1.17 4.08
CA LEU A 25 10.40 -0.53 5.32
C LEU A 25 9.36 0.57 5.06
N ILE A 26 9.55 1.39 4.02
CA ILE A 26 8.61 2.48 3.71
C ILE A 26 7.26 1.96 3.24
N HIS A 27 7.22 0.83 2.50
CA HIS A 27 5.97 0.21 2.11
C HIS A 27 5.20 -0.36 3.31
N VAL A 28 5.91 -1.00 4.25
CA VAL A 28 5.29 -1.48 5.50
C VAL A 28 4.74 -0.31 6.33
N HIS A 29 5.56 0.69 6.63
CA HIS A 29 5.17 1.78 7.52
C HIS A 29 4.18 2.74 6.84
N GLY A 30 4.37 3.02 5.56
CA GLY A 30 3.46 3.83 4.75
C GLY A 30 2.08 3.18 4.64
N GLY A 31 2.02 1.88 4.37
CA GLY A 31 0.76 1.11 4.39
C GLY A 31 0.05 1.18 5.74
N MET A 32 0.81 1.07 6.82
CA MET A 32 0.28 1.18 8.18
C MET A 32 -0.21 2.59 8.54
N MET A 33 0.49 3.65 8.11
CA MET A 33 0.03 5.03 8.29
C MET A 33 -1.29 5.29 7.55
N VAL A 34 -1.38 4.86 6.30
CA VAL A 34 -2.61 4.94 5.50
C VAL A 34 -3.74 4.13 6.16
N PHE A 35 -3.44 2.95 6.67
CA PHE A 35 -4.41 2.12 7.39
C PHE A 35 -4.96 2.82 8.62
N VAL A 36 -4.09 3.36 9.49
CA VAL A 36 -4.50 4.09 10.69
C VAL A 36 -5.37 5.28 10.31
N PHE A 37 -4.96 6.05 9.29
CA PHE A 37 -5.76 7.17 8.80
C PHE A 37 -7.13 6.71 8.30
N ALA A 38 -7.20 5.65 7.50
CA ALA A 38 -8.46 5.09 7.01
C ALA A 38 -9.36 4.60 8.15
N VAL A 39 -8.80 3.97 9.20
CA VAL A 39 -9.55 3.56 10.40
C VAL A 39 -10.16 4.76 11.13
N LEU A 40 -9.48 5.90 11.16
CA LEU A 40 -9.98 7.13 11.78
C LEU A 40 -11.10 7.78 10.97
N CYS A 41 -11.06 7.67 9.64
CA CYS A 41 -12.05 8.27 8.74
C CYS A 41 -13.30 7.40 8.53
N VAL A 42 -13.21 6.08 8.68
CA VAL A 42 -14.29 5.15 8.35
C VAL A 42 -15.11 4.76 9.60
N PRO A 43 -16.46 4.79 9.54
CA PRO A 43 -17.33 4.24 10.57
C PRO A 43 -17.05 2.76 10.86
N GLY A 44 -17.17 2.34 12.12
CA GLY A 44 -16.89 0.96 12.55
C GLY A 44 -15.42 0.67 12.89
N ARG A 45 -14.52 1.65 12.71
CA ARG A 45 -13.12 1.61 13.16
C ARG A 45 -12.40 0.34 12.67
N LEU A 46 -11.63 -0.32 13.54
CA LEU A 46 -10.83 -1.51 13.25
C LEU A 46 -11.63 -2.75 12.81
N ARG A 47 -12.95 -2.78 13.04
CA ARG A 47 -13.81 -3.92 12.61
C ARG A 47 -14.37 -3.73 11.21
N SER A 48 -14.32 -2.51 10.68
CA SER A 48 -14.73 -2.23 9.31
C SER A 48 -13.76 -2.86 8.32
N VAL A 49 -14.27 -3.44 7.22
CA VAL A 49 -13.44 -3.99 6.13
C VAL A 49 -12.89 -2.89 5.22
N TRP A 50 -13.43 -1.67 5.30
CA TRP A 50 -13.04 -0.57 4.42
C TRP A 50 -11.59 -0.09 4.60
N PRO A 51 -11.03 0.05 5.82
CA PRO A 51 -9.63 0.47 5.96
C PRO A 51 -8.60 -0.40 5.23
N PRO A 52 -8.57 -1.74 5.36
CA PRO A 52 -7.62 -2.55 4.60
C PRO A 52 -7.92 -2.55 3.09
N VAL A 53 -9.19 -2.41 2.67
CA VAL A 53 -9.56 -2.25 1.25
C VAL A 53 -9.01 -0.96 0.67
N ILE A 54 -9.13 0.17 1.37
CA ILE A 54 -8.60 1.48 0.94
C ILE A 54 -7.08 1.39 0.73
N VAL A 55 -6.35 0.81 1.69
CA VAL A 55 -4.89 0.62 1.57
C VAL A 55 -4.54 -0.24 0.36
N THR A 56 -5.31 -1.31 0.14
CA THR A 56 -5.12 -2.21 -1.02
C THR A 56 -5.32 -1.47 -2.34
N LEU A 57 -6.38 -0.66 -2.44
CA LEU A 57 -6.62 0.13 -3.66
C LEU A 57 -5.52 1.16 -3.91
N LEU A 58 -5.06 1.87 -2.87
CA LEU A 58 -4.03 2.88 -3.01
C LEU A 58 -2.69 2.28 -3.46
N VAL A 59 -2.28 1.13 -2.93
CA VAL A 59 -1.03 0.49 -3.39
C VAL A 59 -1.15 -0.03 -4.81
N LEU A 60 -2.29 -0.59 -5.20
CA LEU A 60 -2.50 -1.06 -6.57
C LEU A 60 -2.47 0.09 -7.58
N VAL A 61 -3.06 1.24 -7.24
CA VAL A 61 -2.98 2.45 -8.07
C VAL A 61 -1.54 2.97 -8.13
N ASN A 62 -0.80 2.95 -7.02
CA ASN A 62 0.61 3.34 -7.01
C ASN A 62 1.45 2.45 -7.95
N GLU A 63 1.37 1.13 -7.79
CA GLU A 63 2.14 0.20 -8.62
C GLU A 63 1.72 0.26 -10.09
N LEU A 64 0.45 0.55 -10.36
CA LEU A 64 0.00 0.78 -11.74
C LEU A 64 0.69 2.01 -12.35
N PHE A 65 0.93 3.07 -11.58
CA PHE A 65 1.70 4.22 -12.06
C PHE A 65 3.18 3.89 -12.27
N ASP A 66 3.78 3.10 -11.38
CA ASP A 66 5.15 2.60 -11.52
C ASP A 66 5.34 1.78 -12.81
N LEU A 67 4.43 0.84 -13.06
CA LEU A 67 4.44 0.01 -14.26
C LEU A 67 4.16 0.83 -15.53
N SER A 68 3.23 1.79 -15.45
CA SER A 68 2.89 2.68 -16.57
C SER A 68 4.04 3.61 -16.96
N HIS A 69 4.90 3.99 -16.01
CA HIS A 69 6.08 4.79 -16.28
C HIS A 69 7.08 4.07 -17.21
N HIS A 70 7.12 2.74 -17.13
CA HIS A 70 8.01 1.89 -17.93
C HIS A 70 7.32 1.33 -19.19
N TRP A 71 6.07 1.73 -19.46
CA TRP A 71 5.34 1.28 -20.64
C TRP A 71 5.99 1.83 -21.94
N PRO A 72 6.08 1.05 -23.03
CA PRO A 72 5.53 -0.30 -23.22
C PRO A 72 6.42 -1.45 -22.75
N MET A 73 7.66 -1.18 -22.35
CA MET A 73 8.63 -2.23 -22.04
C MET A 73 8.92 -2.29 -20.55
N VAL A 74 8.06 -3.04 -19.85
CA VAL A 74 8.16 -3.23 -18.39
C VAL A 74 9.18 -4.34 -18.07
N PRO A 75 10.28 -4.05 -17.35
CA PRO A 75 11.27 -5.07 -17.01
C PRO A 75 10.72 -6.16 -16.08
N ALA A 76 11.19 -7.40 -16.23
CA ALA A 76 10.74 -8.53 -15.41
C ALA A 76 11.02 -8.34 -13.89
N TRP A 77 12.11 -7.67 -13.55
CA TRP A 77 12.45 -7.39 -12.15
C TRP A 77 11.45 -6.41 -11.50
N LEU A 78 10.89 -5.48 -12.28
CA LEU A 78 9.93 -4.49 -11.78
C LEU A 78 8.62 -5.17 -11.34
N TRP A 79 8.15 -6.17 -12.10
CA TRP A 79 6.99 -6.98 -11.69
C TRP A 79 7.20 -7.69 -10.35
N ARG A 80 8.41 -8.22 -10.12
CA ARG A 80 8.76 -8.89 -8.86
C ARG A 80 8.79 -7.90 -7.71
N ASP A 81 9.36 -6.71 -7.92
CA ASP A 81 9.45 -5.69 -6.87
C ASP A 81 8.09 -5.08 -6.56
N SER A 82 7.28 -4.73 -7.57
CA SER A 82 5.89 -4.30 -7.37
C SER A 82 5.07 -5.33 -6.58
N GLY A 83 5.27 -6.62 -6.84
CA GLY A 83 4.64 -7.68 -6.05
C GLY A 83 5.04 -7.65 -4.57
N LYS A 84 6.32 -7.42 -4.26
CA LYS A 84 6.79 -7.29 -2.87
C LYS A 84 6.21 -6.04 -2.20
N ASP A 85 6.12 -4.93 -2.92
CA ASP A 85 5.61 -3.67 -2.37
C ASP A 85 4.14 -3.76 -2.01
N VAL A 86 3.34 -4.38 -2.88
CA VAL A 86 1.94 -4.70 -2.59
C VAL A 86 1.86 -5.55 -1.33
N LEU A 87 2.62 -6.64 -1.24
CA LEU A 87 2.60 -7.52 -0.06
C LEU A 87 3.02 -6.78 1.23
N HIS A 88 4.13 -6.05 1.20
CA HIS A 88 4.60 -5.27 2.33
C HIS A 88 3.58 -4.23 2.80
N THR A 89 2.83 -3.65 1.86
CA THR A 89 1.84 -2.60 2.16
C THR A 89 0.55 -3.18 2.75
N ILE A 90 0.06 -4.33 2.27
CA ILE A 90 -1.29 -4.82 2.61
C ILE A 90 -1.32 -5.88 3.72
N VAL A 91 -0.25 -6.64 3.94
CA VAL A 91 -0.27 -7.82 4.85
C VAL A 91 -0.73 -7.44 6.26
N TRP A 92 -0.11 -6.44 6.89
CA TRP A 92 -0.45 -6.07 8.26
C TRP A 92 -1.84 -5.44 8.41
N PRO A 93 -2.28 -4.52 7.53
CA PRO A 93 -3.68 -4.03 7.52
C PRO A 93 -4.72 -5.16 7.52
N TRP A 94 -4.54 -6.18 6.68
CA TRP A 94 -5.47 -7.31 6.63
C TRP A 94 -5.39 -8.18 7.87
N VAL A 95 -4.18 -8.49 8.37
CA VAL A 95 -3.99 -9.25 9.62
C VAL A 95 -4.68 -8.56 10.79
N ILE A 96 -4.48 -7.25 10.96
CA ILE A 96 -5.05 -6.47 12.07
C ILE A 96 -6.58 -6.49 12.00
N TRP A 97 -7.16 -6.30 10.80
CA TRP A 97 -8.61 -6.38 10.62
C TRP A 97 -9.16 -7.78 10.95
N ILE A 98 -8.49 -8.85 10.51
CA ILE A 98 -8.89 -10.23 10.84
C ILE A 98 -8.88 -10.44 12.35
N VAL A 99 -7.82 -10.03 13.04
CA VAL A 99 -7.71 -10.16 14.51
C VAL A 99 -8.81 -9.34 15.20
N ALA A 100 -9.02 -8.09 14.80
CA ALA A 100 -10.03 -7.22 15.40
C ALA A 100 -11.46 -7.77 15.24
N THR A 101 -11.77 -8.35 14.07
CA THR A 101 -13.09 -8.95 13.81
C THR A 101 -13.28 -10.28 14.55
N GLN A 102 -12.23 -11.07 14.77
CA GLN A 102 -12.31 -12.30 15.55
C GLN A 102 -12.42 -12.04 17.06
N SER A 103 -11.63 -11.12 17.61
CA SER A 103 -11.69 -10.77 19.05
C SER A 103 -13.08 -10.24 19.44
N GLY A 104 -13.69 -9.44 18.56
CA GLY A 104 -15.04 -8.94 18.77
C GLY A 104 -16.16 -9.98 18.62
N ARG A 105 -15.88 -11.19 18.12
CA ARG A 105 -16.82 -12.33 18.09
C ARG A 105 -16.71 -13.22 19.31
N ARG A 106 -15.55 -13.25 19.98
CA ARG A 106 -15.32 -14.08 21.17
C ARG A 106 -15.84 -13.44 22.47
N ALA A 107 -16.13 -12.15 22.44
CA ALA A 107 -16.60 -11.37 23.60
C ALA A 107 -18.13 -11.13 23.61
N ALA A 108 -18.86 -11.67 22.63
CA ALA A 108 -20.31 -11.58 22.48
C ALA A 108 -20.92 -12.98 22.64
#